data_AF-A0A841YS71-F1
#
_entry.id   AF-A0A841YS71-F1
#
_cell.length_a   1.000
_cell.length_b   1.000
_cell.length_c   1.000
_cell.angle_alpha   90.00
_cell.angle_beta   90.00
_cell.angle_gamma   90.00
#
_symmetry.space_group_name_H-M   'P 1'
#
loop_
_entity.id
_entity.type
_entity.pdbx_description
1 polymer ?
#
loop_
_entity_poly.entity_id
_entity_poly.type
_entity_poly.pdbx_seq_one_letter_code
_entity_poly.pdbx_strand_id
1 'polypeptide(L)' 'METDTLKDWARIIVETDEETPITIAEISAENIALADGYRVRLTPTYN' A
#
# COMPACT_ATOMS: atom_id res chain seq x y z
N MET A 1 -8.57 -16.54 18.30
CA MET A 1 -9.17 -15.71 17.23
C MET A 1 -8.02 -15.23 16.40
N GLU A 2 -7.74 -15.91 15.28
CA GLU A 2 -6.74 -15.42 14.34
C GLU A 2 -7.38 -14.25 13.62
N THR A 3 -6.81 -13.07 13.84
CA THR A 3 -7.10 -11.90 13.03
C THR A 3 -6.44 -12.16 11.70
N ASP A 4 -7.20 -12.24 10.60
CA ASP A 4 -6.68 -12.32 9.23
C ASP A 4 -5.93 -11.03 8.88
N THR A 5 -4.82 -10.78 9.57
CA THR A 5 -3.80 -9.83 9.15
C THR A 5 -3.34 -10.32 7.78
N LEU A 6 -3.58 -9.55 6.72
CA LEU A 6 -2.57 -8.88 5.88
C LEU A 6 -1.21 -9.57 5.58
N LYS A 7 -1.03 -10.82 5.98
CA LYS A 7 0.24 -11.54 6.07
C LYS A 7 0.77 -11.97 4.71
N ASP A 8 -0.08 -12.01 3.69
CA ASP A 8 0.30 -12.53 2.37
C ASP A 8 0.72 -11.47 1.35
N TRP A 9 0.65 -10.18 1.69
CA TRP A 9 1.20 -9.11 0.84
C TRP A 9 2.36 -8.43 1.54
N ALA A 10 3.57 -8.84 1.16
CA ALA A 10 4.81 -8.36 1.75
C ALA A 10 5.06 -6.86 1.48
N ARG A 11 4.54 -6.30 0.38
CA ARG A 11 4.73 -4.90 -0.02
C ARG A 11 3.79 -4.54 -1.19
N ILE A 12 3.10 -3.40 -1.12
CA ILE A 12 2.35 -2.81 -2.25
C ILE A 12 3.02 -1.48 -2.60
N ILE A 13 3.36 -1.30 -3.87
CA ILE A 13 3.86 -0.03 -4.41
C ILE A 13 2.85 0.48 -5.43
N VAL A 14 2.44 1.73 -5.26
CA VAL A 14 1.58 2.44 -6.20
C VAL A 14 2.43 3.50 -6.89
N GLU A 15 2.55 3.43 -8.20
CA GLU A 15 3.38 4.33 -9.02
C GLU A 15 2.68 4.74 -10.32
N THR A 16 3.19 5.79 -10.96
CA THR A 16 2.71 6.26 -12.27
C THR A 16 3.24 5.36 -13.39
N ASP A 17 2.44 5.15 -14.42
CA ASP A 17 2.82 4.37 -15.62
C ASP A 17 3.51 5.26 -16.68
N GLU A 18 4.66 5.82 -16.31
CA GLU A 18 5.48 6.71 -17.15
C GLU A 18 6.90 6.09 -17.31
N GLU A 19 7.66 6.49 -18.33
CA GLU A 19 9.04 5.96 -18.56
C GLU A 19 9.95 6.11 -17.33
N THR A 20 9.73 7.17 -16.55
CA THR A 20 10.31 7.37 -15.21
C THR A 20 9.20 7.36 -14.17
N PRO A 21 8.90 6.21 -13.55
CA PRO A 21 7.78 6.10 -12.62
C PRO A 21 8.02 6.89 -11.34
N ILE A 22 6.96 7.52 -10.84
CA ILE A 22 6.96 8.25 -9.56
C ILE A 22 6.17 7.42 -8.55
N THR A 23 6.79 7.08 -7.42
CA THR A 23 6.13 6.38 -6.32
C THR A 23 5.16 7.31 -5.60
N ILE A 24 3.87 6.92 -5.59
CA ILE A 24 2.78 7.65 -4.93
C ILE A 24 2.57 7.11 -3.52
N ALA A 25 2.66 5.79 -3.35
CA ALA A 25 2.51 5.15 -2.05
C ALA A 25 3.31 3.85 -1.97
N GLU A 26 3.88 3.60 -0.80
CA GLU A 26 4.45 2.32 -0.43
C GLU A 26 3.77 1.84 0.86
N ILE A 27 3.13 0.68 0.77
CA ILE A 27 2.39 0.08 1.89
C ILE A 27 3.09 -1.24 2.23
N SER A 28 3.58 -1.34 3.45
CA SER A 28 4.12 -2.56 4.04
C SER A 28 3.26 -3.01 5.22
N ALA A 29 3.62 -4.16 5.80
CA ALA A 29 2.96 -4.65 7.01
C ALA A 29 3.09 -3.69 8.21
N GLU A 30 4.14 -2.86 8.23
CA GLU A 30 4.48 -2.00 9.37
C GLU A 30 4.22 -0.52 9.12
N ASN A 31 4.18 -0.08 7.86
CA ASN A 31 4.15 1.34 7.53
C ASN A 31 3.43 1.65 6.21
N ILE A 32 2.94 2.88 6.11
CA ILE A 32 2.45 3.48 4.86
C ILE A 32 3.25 4.77 4.62
N ALA A 33 4.08 4.77 3.58
CA ALA A 33 4.74 5.96 3.08
C ALA A 33 3.93 6.55 1.91
N LEU A 34 3.72 7.87 1.92
CA LEU A 34 2.92 8.59 0.94
C LEU A 34 3.72 9.73 0.35
N ALA A 35 3.58 9.94 -0.96
CA ALA A 35 4.04 11.16 -1.61
C ALA A 35 3.21 12.37 -1.14
N ASP A 36 3.84 13.54 -1.08
CA ASP A 36 3.19 14.78 -0.66
C ASP A 36 2.00 15.13 -1.55
N GLY A 37 0.90 15.55 -0.93
CA GLY A 37 -0.33 15.92 -1.62
C GLY A 37 -1.28 14.75 -1.93
N TYR A 38 -0.90 13.52 -1.59
CA TYR A 38 -1.75 12.33 -1.80
C TYR A 38 -2.34 11.79 -0.50
N ARG A 39 -3.51 11.15 -0.61
CA ARG A 39 -4.17 10.44 0.48
C ARG A 39 -4.62 9.07 0.01
N VAL A 40 -4.15 8.03 0.69
CA VAL A 40 -4.57 6.65 0.44
C VAL A 40 -5.59 6.21 1.49
N ARG A 41 -6.59 5.42 1.07
CA ARG A 41 -7.55 4.75 1.95
C ARG A 41 -7.68 3.31 1.50
N LEU A 42 -7.45 2.37 2.42
CA LEU A 42 -7.56 0.93 2.18
C LEU A 42 -8.80 0.42 2.92
N THR A 43 -9.65 -0.32 2.22
CA THR A 43 -10.78 -1.04 2.82
C THR A 43 -10.57 -2.53 2.59
N PRO A 44 -9.83 -3.22 3.46
CA PRO A 44 -9.61 -4.65 3.31
C PRO A 44 -10.91 -5.42 3.52
N THR A 45 -11.18 -6.39 2.66
CA THR A 45 -12.20 -7.42 2.89
C THR A 45 -11.53 -8.65 3.49
N TYR A 46 -11.96 -9.05 4.68
CA TYR A 46 -11.50 -10.27 5.34
C TYR A 46 -12.51 -11.39 5.01
N ASN A 47 -12.02 -12.54 4.52
CA ASN A 47 -12.80 -13.76 4.29
C ASN A 47 -12.59 -14.74 5.45
#